data_AF-A0A7R9U3J8-F1
#
_entry.id   AF-A0A7R9U3J8-F1
#
_cell.length_a   1.000
_cell.length_b   1.000
_cell.length_c   1.000
_cell.angle_alpha   90.00
_cell.angle_beta   90.00
_cell.angle_gamma   90.00
#
_symmetry.space_group_name_H-M   'P 1'
#
loop_
_entity.id
_entity.type
_entity.pdbx_description
1 polymer ?
#
loop_
_entity_poly.entity_id
_entity_poly.type
_entity_poly.pdbx_seq_one_letter_code
_entity_poly.pdbx_strand_id
1 'polypeptide(L)'
;SFGLIPEIIGRFPLVVSTTALDKGQLCQVLTEPKNALVRQYNYLFAMAGCDFHVTDGGLRAVAGKAYEKNTGARGLRSILEKLLLNAMFAVPSGTTEPNSSKSPIKIHAVVVDELAGAGVRPPLLLTGDVTYQSLVELAGSEDAESLDALLARVAADDNGVVSSLDLVDTHQDEQLAM
;
A
#
# COMPACT_ATOMS: atom_id res chain seq x y z
N SER A 1 39.57 -17.50 5.33
CA SER A 1 39.09 -18.13 6.57
C SER A 1 38.33 -17.08 7.36
N PHE A 2 37.11 -17.34 7.81
CA PHE A 2 36.19 -16.36 8.43
C PHE A 2 36.60 -15.90 9.86
N GLY A 3 37.85 -16.11 10.26
CA GLY A 3 38.39 -15.65 11.56
C GLY A 3 37.83 -16.35 12.80
N LEU A 4 37.02 -17.40 12.63
CA LEU A 4 36.42 -18.15 13.73
C LEU A 4 37.42 -19.18 14.29
N ILE A 5 37.44 -19.30 15.63
CA ILE A 5 38.29 -20.24 16.36
C ILE A 5 37.75 -21.68 16.18
N PRO A 6 38.58 -22.68 15.78
CA PRO A 6 38.14 -24.05 15.50
C PRO A 6 37.38 -24.74 16.65
N GLU A 7 37.78 -24.49 17.90
CA GLU A 7 37.14 -25.01 19.11
C GLU A 7 35.69 -24.51 19.26
N ILE A 8 35.39 -23.29 18.81
CA ILE A 8 34.04 -22.72 18.83
C ILE A 8 33.20 -23.36 17.74
N ILE A 9 33.73 -23.50 16.53
CA ILE A 9 33.03 -24.17 15.41
C ILE A 9 32.70 -25.62 15.78
N GLY A 10 33.61 -26.31 16.49
CA GLY A 10 33.40 -27.67 16.98
C GLY A 10 32.25 -27.83 17.99
N ARG A 11 31.77 -26.74 18.62
CA ARG A 11 30.61 -26.78 19.56
C ARG A 11 29.26 -26.56 18.89
N PHE A 12 29.21 -26.27 17.59
CA PHE A 12 27.98 -26.14 16.83
C PHE A 12 27.88 -27.27 15.80
N PRO A 13 27.44 -28.48 16.21
CA PRO A 13 27.42 -29.67 15.34
C PRO A 13 26.39 -29.60 14.21
N LEU A 14 25.50 -28.61 14.24
CA LEU A 14 24.43 -28.41 13.27
C LEU A 14 24.59 -27.03 12.62
N VAL A 15 24.85 -27.05 11.31
CA VAL A 15 24.94 -25.86 10.47
C VAL A 15 23.79 -25.90 9.48
N VAL A 16 22.99 -24.84 9.44
CA VAL A 16 21.87 -24.69 8.50
C VAL A 16 22.09 -23.40 7.73
N SER A 17 21.96 -23.47 6.41
CA SER A 17 21.96 -22.30 5.53
C SER A 17 20.53 -21.98 5.09
N THR A 18 20.27 -20.69 4.91
CA THR A 18 18.99 -20.19 4.37
C THR A 18 19.18 -19.66 2.97
N THR A 19 18.24 -19.97 2.08
CA THR A 19 18.23 -19.42 0.72
C THR A 19 17.72 -17.98 0.73
N ALA A 20 18.22 -17.16 -0.20
CA ALA A 20 17.67 -15.82 -0.42
C ALA A 20 16.22 -15.90 -0.93
N LEU A 21 15.41 -14.91 -0.54
CA LEU A 21 14.01 -14.82 -0.99
C LEU A 21 13.92 -14.36 -2.45
N ASP A 22 13.10 -15.05 -3.23
CA ASP A 22 12.71 -14.59 -4.57
C ASP A 22 11.53 -13.59 -4.52
N LYS A 23 11.17 -13.01 -5.68
CA LYS A 23 10.07 -12.04 -5.78
C LYS A 23 8.71 -12.66 -5.41
N GLY A 24 8.46 -13.92 -5.75
CA GLY A 24 7.22 -14.61 -5.44
C GLY A 24 7.09 -14.89 -3.94
N GLN A 25 8.17 -15.33 -3.31
CA GLN A 25 8.25 -15.55 -1.87
C GLN A 25 8.09 -14.24 -1.09
N LEU A 26 8.58 -13.11 -1.62
CA LEU A 26 8.30 -11.80 -1.04
C LEU A 26 6.80 -11.45 -1.12
N CYS A 27 6.11 -11.79 -2.21
CA CYS A 27 4.65 -11.67 -2.28
C CYS A 27 3.95 -12.56 -1.25
N GLN A 28 4.40 -13.80 -1.06
CA GLN A 28 3.85 -14.70 -0.04
C GLN A 28 4.02 -14.13 1.37
N VAL A 29 5.17 -13.54 1.68
CA VAL A 29 5.41 -12.86 2.96
C VAL A 29 4.44 -11.69 3.19
N LEU A 30 3.97 -11.02 2.13
CA LEU A 30 3.00 -9.94 2.22
C LEU A 30 1.58 -10.40 2.57
N THR A 31 1.19 -11.64 2.25
CA THR A 31 -0.22 -12.10 2.28
C THR A 31 -0.49 -13.35 3.13
N GLU A 32 0.38 -14.36 3.07
CA GLU A 32 0.17 -15.69 3.64
C GLU A 32 0.38 -15.78 5.17
N PRO A 33 1.46 -15.24 5.77
CA PRO A 33 1.71 -15.48 7.19
C PRO A 33 0.62 -14.88 8.07
N LYS A 34 0.43 -15.45 9.27
CA LYS A 34 -0.56 -14.94 10.24
C LYS A 34 -0.39 -13.44 10.51
N ASN A 35 0.87 -12.99 10.56
CA ASN A 35 1.25 -11.59 10.78
C ASN A 35 1.68 -10.89 9.48
N ALA A 36 1.09 -11.25 8.34
CA ALA A 36 1.40 -10.64 7.05
C ALA A 36 1.13 -9.13 7.05
N LEU A 37 1.94 -8.36 6.33
CA LEU A 37 1.85 -6.90 6.33
C LEU A 37 0.50 -6.40 5.80
N VAL A 38 -0.04 -7.03 4.75
CA VAL A 38 -1.37 -6.67 4.21
C VAL A 38 -2.45 -6.84 5.27
N ARG A 39 -2.42 -7.91 6.07
CA ARG A 39 -3.38 -8.14 7.15
C ARG A 39 -3.26 -7.10 8.27
N GLN A 40 -2.03 -6.68 8.59
CA GLN A 40 -1.78 -5.63 9.57
C GLN A 40 -2.36 -4.28 9.11
N TYR A 41 -2.15 -3.92 7.84
CA TYR A 41 -2.71 -2.68 7.28
C TYR A 41 -4.24 -2.76 7.11
N ASN A 42 -4.79 -3.91 6.71
CA ASN A 42 -6.25 -4.13 6.69
C ASN A 42 -6.88 -3.83 8.06
N TYR A 43 -6.30 -4.37 9.13
CA TYR A 43 -6.78 -4.10 10.47
C TYR A 43 -6.66 -2.62 10.86
N LEU A 44 -5.52 -1.99 10.52
CA LEU A 44 -5.29 -0.57 10.81
C LEU A 44 -6.30 0.35 10.11
N PHE A 45 -6.59 0.13 8.83
CA PHE A 45 -7.60 0.91 8.11
C PHE A 45 -9.03 0.59 8.58
N ALA A 46 -9.32 -0.66 8.92
CA ALA A 46 -10.61 -1.06 9.48
C ALA A 46 -10.91 -0.35 10.81
N MET A 47 -9.89 -0.11 11.65
CA MET A 47 -10.04 0.71 12.87
C MET A 47 -10.45 2.16 12.57
N ALA A 48 -10.10 2.68 11.40
CA ALA A 48 -10.52 4.00 10.92
C ALA A 48 -11.84 3.96 10.13
N GLY A 49 -12.51 2.79 10.04
CA GLY A 49 -13.76 2.63 9.30
C GLY A 49 -13.60 2.64 7.78
N CYS A 50 -12.42 2.26 7.29
CA CYS A 50 -12.05 2.23 5.88
C CYS A 50 -11.53 0.84 5.48
N ASP A 51 -11.90 0.36 4.29
CA ASP A 51 -11.39 -0.90 3.75
C ASP A 51 -10.04 -0.70 3.05
N PHE A 52 -9.15 -1.69 3.15
CA PHE A 52 -7.86 -1.67 2.46
C PHE A 52 -7.76 -2.85 1.50
N HIS A 53 -7.41 -2.56 0.25
CA HIS A 53 -7.26 -3.55 -0.80
C HIS A 53 -5.94 -3.33 -1.55
N VAL A 54 -5.25 -4.44 -1.84
CA VAL A 54 -4.04 -4.45 -2.66
C VAL A 54 -4.28 -5.42 -3.80
N THR A 55 -4.13 -4.96 -5.03
CA THR A 55 -4.26 -5.83 -6.20
C THR A 55 -3.03 -6.72 -6.33
N ASP A 56 -3.15 -7.81 -7.08
CA ASP A 56 -2.03 -8.74 -7.32
C ASP A 56 -0.87 -8.04 -8.04
N GLY A 57 -1.16 -7.14 -8.99
CA GLY A 57 -0.19 -6.24 -9.60
C GLY A 57 0.52 -5.34 -8.57
N GLY A 58 -0.24 -4.76 -7.64
CA GLY A 58 0.31 -3.97 -6.53
C GLY A 58 1.27 -4.77 -5.63
N LEU A 59 0.91 -5.99 -5.26
CA LEU A 59 1.77 -6.89 -4.46
C LEU A 59 3.08 -7.19 -5.17
N ARG A 60 3.01 -7.56 -6.47
CA ARG A 60 4.20 -7.84 -7.29
C ARG A 60 5.09 -6.61 -7.43
N ALA A 61 4.52 -5.43 -7.61
CA ALA A 61 5.28 -4.19 -7.73
C ALA A 61 6.02 -3.84 -6.42
N VAL A 62 5.36 -3.99 -5.27
CA VAL A 62 5.98 -3.78 -3.94
C VAL A 62 7.10 -4.80 -3.69
N ALA A 63 6.85 -6.08 -3.99
CA ALA A 63 7.85 -7.14 -3.85
C ALA A 63 9.05 -6.93 -4.80
N GLY A 64 8.79 -6.51 -6.05
CA GLY A 64 9.81 -6.17 -7.04
C GLY A 64 10.74 -5.07 -6.54
N LYS A 65 10.19 -4.00 -5.97
CA LYS A 65 10.99 -2.92 -5.35
C LYS A 65 11.84 -3.40 -4.18
N ALA A 66 11.29 -4.25 -3.31
CA ALA A 66 12.03 -4.77 -2.16
C ALA A 66 13.22 -5.64 -2.59
N TYR A 67 13.00 -6.43 -3.65
CA TYR A 67 14.00 -7.27 -4.29
C TYR A 67 15.12 -6.42 -4.93
N GLU A 68 14.78 -5.40 -5.72
CA GLU A 68 15.76 -4.49 -6.35
C GLU A 68 16.61 -3.74 -5.33
N LYS A 69 16.03 -3.36 -4.19
CA LYS A 69 16.75 -2.70 -3.10
C LYS A 69 17.61 -3.65 -2.26
N ASN A 70 17.62 -4.95 -2.53
CA ASN A 70 18.35 -5.97 -1.76
C ASN A 70 18.07 -5.91 -0.24
N THR A 71 16.85 -5.52 0.13
CA THR A 71 16.43 -5.35 1.53
C THR A 71 15.73 -6.58 2.10
N GLY A 72 15.34 -7.52 1.22
CA GLY A 72 14.57 -8.71 1.56
C GLY A 72 13.23 -8.38 2.23
N ALA A 73 12.70 -9.34 3.00
CA ALA A 73 11.41 -9.21 3.68
C ALA A 73 11.33 -8.01 4.64
N ARG A 74 12.46 -7.60 5.23
CA ARG A 74 12.51 -6.48 6.18
C ARG A 74 12.19 -5.14 5.50
N GLY A 75 12.55 -4.98 4.23
CA GLY A 75 12.31 -3.75 3.47
C GLY A 75 10.86 -3.54 3.06
N LEU A 76 10.06 -4.62 2.97
CA LEU A 76 8.66 -4.56 2.55
C LEU A 76 7.83 -3.57 3.39
N ARG A 77 8.04 -3.57 4.71
CA ARG A 77 7.33 -2.66 5.62
C ARG A 77 7.64 -1.20 5.32
N SER A 78 8.92 -0.85 5.15
CA SER A 78 9.33 0.53 4.88
C SER A 78 8.80 1.03 3.53
N ILE A 79 8.70 0.13 2.54
CA ILE A 79 8.13 0.47 1.22
C ILE A 79 6.64 0.75 1.35
N LEU A 80 5.88 -0.13 2.02
CA LEU A 80 4.45 0.06 2.25
C LEU A 80 4.14 1.28 3.10
N GLU A 81 4.92 1.52 4.15
CA GLU A 81 4.73 2.69 5.03
C GLU A 81 4.90 3.99 4.26
N LYS A 82 5.93 4.11 3.43
CA LYS A 82 6.12 5.28 2.56
C LYS A 82 5.00 5.44 1.54
N LEU A 83 4.53 4.33 0.98
CA LEU A 83 3.43 4.33 0.01
C LEU A 83 2.12 4.81 0.65
N LEU A 84 1.82 4.31 1.84
CA LEU A 84 0.54 4.52 2.52
C LEU A 84 0.52 5.76 3.41
N LEU A 85 1.65 6.42 3.64
CA LEU A 85 1.76 7.57 4.56
C LEU A 85 0.71 8.65 4.27
N ASN A 86 0.58 9.05 3.01
CA ASN A 86 -0.38 10.07 2.61
C ASN A 86 -1.83 9.58 2.77
N ALA A 87 -2.11 8.33 2.39
CA ALA A 87 -3.42 7.72 2.56
C ALA A 87 -3.83 7.63 4.05
N MET A 88 -2.89 7.27 4.92
CA MET A 88 -3.09 7.22 6.38
C MET A 88 -3.35 8.58 7.00
N PHE A 89 -2.82 9.66 6.43
CA PHE A 89 -3.15 11.02 6.83
C PHE A 89 -4.52 11.46 6.32
N ALA A 90 -4.88 11.08 5.08
CA ALA A 90 -6.14 11.46 4.46
C ALA A 90 -7.36 10.77 5.08
N VAL A 91 -7.26 9.47 5.42
CA VAL A 91 -8.40 8.68 5.93
C VAL A 91 -9.00 9.26 7.23
N PRO A 92 -8.22 9.61 8.28
CA PRO A 92 -8.77 10.24 9.48
C PRO A 92 -9.17 11.70 9.28
N SER A 93 -8.53 12.40 8.33
CA SER A 93 -8.78 13.82 8.07
C SER A 93 -10.11 14.09 7.33
N GLY A 94 -10.88 13.04 7.01
CA GLY A 94 -12.25 13.13 6.50
C GLY A 94 -13.25 13.76 7.49
N THR A 95 -12.81 14.21 8.66
CA THR A 95 -13.64 14.90 9.64
C THR A 95 -13.14 16.32 9.92
N THR A 96 -13.98 17.29 9.52
CA THR A 96 -14.16 18.61 10.14
C THR A 96 -12.99 19.59 10.11
N GLU A 97 -12.90 20.32 8.99
CA GLU A 97 -12.63 21.76 9.07
C GLU A 97 -13.93 22.45 9.56
N PRO A 98 -14.00 23.07 10.75
CA PRO A 98 -15.21 23.71 11.28
C PRO A 98 -15.69 24.95 10.49
N ASN A 99 -15.05 25.28 9.36
CA ASN A 99 -15.18 26.54 8.65
C ASN A 99 -15.12 26.40 7.11
N SER A 100 -15.29 25.18 6.55
CA SER A 100 -15.43 25.01 5.10
C SER A 100 -16.83 24.47 4.72
N SER A 101 -17.46 25.13 3.77
CA SER A 101 -18.85 24.91 3.30
C SER A 101 -19.10 23.57 2.58
N LYS A 102 -18.21 22.57 2.69
CA LYS A 102 -18.30 21.29 1.96
C LYS A 102 -18.64 20.15 2.92
N SER A 103 -19.64 19.34 2.53
CA SER A 103 -19.99 18.09 3.21
C SER A 103 -18.75 17.21 3.44
N PRO A 104 -18.65 16.51 4.58
CA PRO A 104 -17.52 15.63 4.87
C PRO A 104 -17.48 14.50 3.83
N ILE A 105 -16.43 14.48 3.02
CA ILE A 105 -16.18 13.39 2.07
C ILE A 105 -15.61 12.23 2.86
N LYS A 106 -16.43 11.19 3.09
CA LYS A 106 -15.98 9.98 3.76
C LYS A 106 -15.22 9.09 2.77
N ILE A 107 -13.99 8.72 3.13
CA ILE A 107 -13.20 7.73 2.40
C ILE A 107 -13.65 6.34 2.86
N HIS A 108 -14.12 5.53 1.91
CA HIS A 108 -14.63 4.19 2.19
C HIS A 108 -13.58 3.11 1.98
N ALA A 109 -12.69 3.26 0.99
CA ALA A 109 -11.67 2.27 0.69
C ALA A 109 -10.38 2.89 0.14
N VAL A 110 -9.25 2.26 0.46
CA VAL A 110 -7.93 2.55 -0.08
C VAL A 110 -7.47 1.38 -0.95
N VAL A 111 -7.13 1.66 -2.21
CA VAL A 111 -6.72 0.64 -3.18
C VAL A 111 -5.29 0.90 -3.64
N VAL A 112 -4.44 -0.13 -3.52
CA VAL A 112 -3.08 -0.14 -4.06
C VAL A 112 -3.04 -1.03 -5.28
N ASP A 113 -2.93 -0.42 -6.46
CA ASP A 113 -2.75 -1.10 -7.74
C ASP A 113 -1.27 -1.25 -8.10
N GLU A 114 -0.98 -1.79 -9.28
CA GLU A 114 0.38 -1.93 -9.80
C GLU A 114 1.12 -0.59 -9.87
N LEU A 115 0.48 0.46 -10.40
CA LEU A 115 1.11 1.77 -10.57
C LEU A 115 1.43 2.42 -9.21
N ALA A 116 0.52 2.31 -8.24
CA ALA A 116 0.78 2.75 -6.88
C ALA A 116 1.90 1.94 -6.24
N GLY A 117 1.88 0.61 -6.34
CA GLY A 117 2.97 -0.25 -5.84
C GLY A 117 4.32 0.10 -6.47
N ALA A 118 4.34 0.42 -7.77
CA ALA A 118 5.49 0.90 -8.52
C ALA A 118 5.89 2.35 -8.17
N GLY A 119 5.06 3.07 -7.41
CA GLY A 119 5.30 4.43 -6.92
C GLY A 119 5.26 5.47 -8.03
N VAL A 120 4.59 5.15 -9.14
CA VAL A 120 4.34 6.07 -10.25
C VAL A 120 3.28 7.10 -9.85
N ARG A 121 2.32 6.68 -9.03
CA ARG A 121 1.21 7.49 -8.53
C ARG A 121 0.88 7.12 -7.08
N PRO A 122 0.12 7.96 -6.34
CA PRO A 122 -0.35 7.58 -5.02
C PRO A 122 -1.43 6.49 -5.08
N PRO A 123 -1.70 5.79 -3.95
CA PRO A 123 -2.84 4.89 -3.80
C PRO A 123 -4.17 5.60 -4.10
N LEU A 124 -5.14 4.85 -4.63
CA LEU A 124 -6.47 5.37 -4.90
C LEU A 124 -7.28 5.43 -3.60
N LEU A 125 -7.94 6.56 -3.39
CA LEU A 125 -8.88 6.77 -2.29
C LEU A 125 -10.29 6.81 -2.85
N LEU A 126 -11.08 5.79 -2.54
CA LEU A 126 -12.47 5.70 -2.98
C LEU A 126 -13.36 6.48 -2.02
N THR A 127 -14.11 7.44 -2.55
CA THR A 127 -14.96 8.36 -1.79
C THR A 127 -16.42 8.28 -2.22
N GLY A 128 -17.35 8.67 -1.33
CA GLY A 128 -18.79 8.66 -1.61
C GLY A 128 -19.44 7.27 -1.50
N ASP A 129 -20.50 7.00 -2.27
CA ASP A 129 -21.26 5.74 -2.21
C ASP A 129 -20.57 4.57 -2.94
N VAL A 130 -19.42 4.80 -3.57
CA VAL A 130 -18.71 3.79 -4.35
C VAL A 130 -17.90 2.88 -3.42
N THR A 131 -18.39 1.66 -3.21
CA THR A 131 -17.70 0.61 -2.46
C THR A 131 -16.80 -0.20 -3.39
N TYR A 132 -15.72 -0.80 -2.84
CA TYR A 132 -14.86 -1.71 -3.59
C TYR A 132 -15.65 -2.85 -4.27
N GLN A 133 -16.68 -3.40 -3.60
CA GLN A 133 -17.52 -4.44 -4.19
C GLN A 133 -18.27 -3.97 -5.44
N SER A 134 -18.78 -2.74 -5.44
CA SER A 134 -19.46 -2.18 -6.60
C SER A 134 -18.51 -2.01 -7.79
N LEU A 135 -17.23 -1.69 -7.55
CA LEU A 135 -16.20 -1.66 -8.60
C LEU A 135 -15.90 -3.05 -9.15
N VAL A 136 -15.81 -4.06 -8.27
CA VAL A 136 -15.58 -5.45 -8.69
C VAL A 136 -16.76 -5.99 -9.50
N GLU A 137 -18.00 -5.65 -9.12
CA GLU A 137 -19.21 -6.01 -9.86
C GLU A 137 -19.25 -5.37 -11.24
N LEU A 138 -18.86 -4.10 -11.36
CA LEU A 138 -18.76 -3.38 -12.64
C LEU A 138 -17.64 -3.90 -13.54
N ALA A 139 -16.54 -4.38 -12.97
CA ALA A 139 -15.40 -4.91 -13.71
C ALA A 139 -15.71 -6.28 -14.37
N GLY A 140 -16.75 -6.98 -13.91
CA GLY A 140 -17.14 -8.31 -14.41
C GLY A 140 -16.14 -9.39 -13.97
N SER A 141 -16.60 -10.34 -13.14
CA SER A 141 -15.93 -11.60 -12.77
C SER A 141 -14.39 -11.60 -12.76
N GLU A 142 -13.79 -11.32 -11.60
CA GLU A 142 -12.48 -11.76 -11.10
C GLU A 142 -11.20 -11.56 -11.96
N ASP A 143 -11.29 -10.99 -13.15
CA ASP A 143 -10.11 -10.71 -13.97
C ASP A 143 -9.34 -9.52 -13.39
N ALA A 144 -8.19 -9.79 -12.76
CA ALA A 144 -7.33 -8.77 -12.15
C ALA A 144 -6.90 -7.69 -13.16
N GLU A 145 -6.67 -8.06 -14.42
CA GLU A 145 -6.35 -7.11 -15.50
C GLU A 145 -7.52 -6.16 -15.82
N SER A 146 -8.76 -6.65 -15.76
CA SER A 146 -9.96 -5.83 -15.99
C SER A 146 -10.17 -4.83 -14.85
N LEU A 147 -9.91 -5.25 -13.61
CA LEU A 147 -9.98 -4.37 -12.44
C LEU A 147 -8.87 -3.33 -12.46
N ASP A 148 -7.61 -3.71 -12.70
CA ASP A 148 -6.50 -2.75 -12.80
C ASP A 148 -6.74 -1.75 -13.96
N ALA A 149 -7.30 -2.19 -15.09
CA ALA A 149 -7.69 -1.31 -16.19
C ALA A 149 -8.84 -0.36 -15.82
N LEU A 150 -9.85 -0.84 -15.08
CA LEU A 150 -10.95 -0.02 -14.60
C LEU A 150 -10.47 1.01 -13.56
N LEU A 151 -9.62 0.59 -12.63
CA LEU A 151 -8.98 1.48 -11.66
C LEU A 151 -8.10 2.53 -12.34
N ALA A 152 -7.36 2.16 -13.39
CA ALA A 152 -6.57 3.12 -14.18
C ALA A 152 -7.46 4.14 -14.91
N ARG A 153 -8.62 3.72 -15.42
CA ARG A 153 -9.61 4.62 -16.04
C ARG A 153 -10.27 5.53 -15.02
N VAL A 154 -10.68 4.98 -13.88
CA VAL A 154 -11.28 5.74 -12.77
C VAL A 154 -10.26 6.69 -12.15
N ALA A 155 -8.96 6.35 -12.15
CA ALA A 155 -7.90 7.27 -11.74
C ALA A 155 -7.70 8.44 -12.71
N ALA A 156 -8.13 8.31 -13.96
CA ALA A 156 -8.02 9.36 -14.99
C ALA A 156 -9.26 10.26 -15.05
N ASP A 157 -10.42 9.74 -14.65
CA ASP A 157 -11.65 10.52 -14.50
C ASP A 157 -11.75 11.04 -13.05
N ASP A 158 -11.59 12.35 -12.87
CA ASP A 158 -11.64 13.13 -11.61
C ASP A 158 -12.97 13.03 -10.82
N ASN A 159 -13.82 12.07 -11.16
CA ASN A 159 -15.25 11.99 -10.88
C ASN A 159 -15.60 11.23 -9.59
N GLY A 160 -14.73 11.29 -8.56
CA GLY A 160 -15.00 10.70 -7.23
C GLY A 160 -13.85 9.90 -6.62
N VAL A 161 -12.69 9.88 -7.25
CA VAL A 161 -11.46 9.34 -6.69
C VAL A 161 -10.48 10.48 -6.53
N VAL A 162 -10.29 10.90 -5.29
CA VAL A 162 -9.34 11.98 -5.01
C VAL A 162 -7.96 11.35 -5.01
N SER A 163 -7.13 11.74 -5.98
CA SER A 163 -5.70 11.42 -5.90
C SER A 163 -5.13 12.14 -4.68
N SER A 164 -4.25 11.51 -3.91
CA SER A 164 -3.74 12.15 -2.70
C SER A 164 -2.95 13.44 -2.96
N LEU A 165 -2.66 13.82 -4.22
CA LEU A 165 -2.05 15.12 -4.54
C LEU A 165 -3.07 16.27 -4.41
N ASP A 166 -4.34 16.05 -4.72
CA ASP A 166 -5.35 17.13 -4.76
C ASP A 166 -5.79 17.62 -3.36
N LEU A 167 -5.40 16.89 -2.30
CA LEU A 167 -5.72 17.22 -0.91
C LEU A 167 -4.59 17.96 -0.17
N VAL A 168 -3.38 18.00 -0.72
CA VAL A 168 -2.20 18.58 -0.02
C VAL A 168 -1.86 19.99 -0.53
N ASP A 169 -2.30 20.36 -1.74
CA ASP A 169 -1.91 21.62 -2.38
C ASP A 169 -2.68 22.88 -1.93
N THR A 170 -3.47 22.84 -0.84
CA THR A 170 -4.16 24.05 -0.34
C THR A 170 -3.49 24.75 0.84
N HIS A 171 -2.33 24.29 1.34
CA HIS A 171 -1.74 24.86 2.57
C HIS A 171 -0.24 25.20 2.55
N GLN A 172 0.42 25.34 1.39
CA GLN A 172 1.82 25.80 1.36
C GLN A 172 2.11 27.16 0.70
N ASP A 173 1.14 27.81 0.05
CA ASP A 173 1.43 29.08 -0.66
C ASP A 173 1.11 30.40 0.08
N GLU A 174 0.61 30.38 1.33
CA GLU A 174 0.24 31.63 2.05
C GLU A 174 1.16 32.04 3.23
N GLN A 175 2.33 31.43 3.44
CA GLN A 175 3.26 31.87 4.49
C GLN A 175 4.63 32.40 4.03
N LEU A 176 4.83 32.70 2.73
CA LEU A 176 6.07 33.33 2.26
C LEU A 176 5.91 34.73 1.63
N ALA A 177 4.77 35.39 1.83
CA ALA A 177 4.54 36.74 1.34
C ALA A 177 3.97 37.68 2.43
N MET A 178 4.68 37.84 3.54
CA MET A 178 4.65 39.04 4.39
C MET A 178 6.00 39.27 5.06
#